data_AF-A0A016WZC4-F1
#
_entry.id   AF-A0A016WZC4-F1
#
_cell.length_a   1.000
_cell.length_b   1.000
_cell.length_c   1.000
_cell.angle_alpha   90.00
_cell.angle_beta   90.00
_cell.angle_gamma   90.00
#
_symmetry.space_group_name_H-M   'P 1'
#
loop_
_entity.id
_entity.type
_entity.pdbx_description
1 polymer ?
#
loop_
_entity_poly.entity_id
_entity_poly.type
_entity_poly.pdbx_seq_one_letter_code
_entity_poly.pdbx_strand_id
1 'polypeptide(L)'
;MRVVFLTLLILLLAVCVKAGSFSNLGDKVKKTFGGEGSVGEKLKNITKSKIEKIKKIFGSATIMKIREKLSKLKDKAKKVLELSPRMLAALKEKLAVNEMGDSIEEVNQKSEVDGYLFQSDIVLTEEQAAEMEEEIIEEASGNPRGRRQAFKDRRYPATIWENGVNYYFDYNTNPKLRSVFKKGADEWQKNTCINFKEDKEATDKIRVFYEKGCWSFVGRRGGKQDLSLGKGCDSVATATHELGHALGFYHTMARHDRDKYVTINVHNIKPDLYSQFTKQTTSTNENYNITYDYGSIMNYGGSAGSYNGENVIVPHDTLYQETLGSPFLAFYEILMMNTHYNCLDQCKKNPKAAQCKMGGYPNPRDCTKCICPSGYGGPLCDQRPHGCGHVVQASKDYQNLVSTIGNPNKKEQEDFEICNYWIESPPGTQIEVRIDRISGSFAVEGCRYFGVEINTQKDQLATGYRFLSAFFEVLGMGEVLGVTDFVPRKTRTSPFSLNQTEFRSSRTVEKHKPTSQSSTATVMAHEMNRVGKLIGDKDLVTDGKPGPKVTTPRPTLPPGQKCEDSVACSQNICKSKVLSKENKMGMCPKLCGFC
;
A
#
# COMPACT_ATOMS: atom_id res chain seq x y z
N MET A 1 13.81 38.02 16.73
CA MET A 1 12.75 37.88 15.70
C MET A 1 11.89 36.62 15.85
N ARG A 2 12.39 35.38 15.69
CA ARG A 2 11.52 34.16 15.68
C ARG A 2 10.54 34.04 16.86
N VAL A 3 10.96 34.33 18.10
CA VAL A 3 10.07 34.32 19.29
C VAL A 3 8.94 35.35 19.19
N VAL A 4 9.22 36.55 18.65
CA VAL A 4 8.25 37.66 18.51
C VAL A 4 7.15 37.30 17.51
N PHE A 5 7.46 36.51 16.48
CA PHE A 5 6.47 36.03 15.52
C PHE A 5 5.51 35.00 16.14
N LEU A 6 6.02 34.12 17.02
CA LEU A 6 5.20 33.13 17.71
C LEU A 6 4.31 33.80 18.78
N THR A 7 4.83 34.80 19.52
CA THR A 7 3.99 35.57 20.45
C THR A 7 2.97 36.43 19.74
N LEU A 8 3.27 37.00 18.57
CA LEU A 8 2.28 37.67 17.72
C LEU A 8 1.18 36.72 17.21
N LEU A 9 1.54 35.49 16.82
CA LEU A 9 0.56 34.47 16.41
C LEU A 9 -0.36 34.07 17.57
N ILE A 10 0.22 33.85 18.76
CA ILE A 10 -0.53 33.54 20.00
C ILE A 10 -1.40 34.74 20.42
N LEU A 11 -0.93 35.99 20.26
CA LEU A 11 -1.72 37.19 20.49
C LEU A 11 -2.87 37.33 19.48
N LEU A 12 -2.65 37.02 18.20
CA LEU A 12 -3.72 37.00 17.19
C LEU A 12 -4.82 36.00 17.57
N LEU A 13 -4.42 34.78 17.95
CA LEU A 13 -5.33 33.74 18.43
C LEU A 13 -6.06 34.16 19.72
N ALA A 14 -5.36 34.80 20.67
CA ALA A 14 -5.96 35.33 21.89
C ALA A 14 -6.94 36.50 21.63
N VAL A 15 -6.68 37.34 20.62
CA VAL A 15 -7.62 38.39 20.17
C VAL A 15 -8.84 37.76 19.48
N CYS A 16 -8.66 36.72 18.66
CA CYS A 16 -9.79 35.95 18.10
C CYS A 16 -10.64 35.30 19.20
N VAL A 17 -10.03 34.77 20.27
CA VAL A 17 -10.74 34.25 21.46
C VAL A 17 -11.49 35.35 22.20
N LYS A 18 -10.90 36.56 22.35
CA LYS A 18 -11.59 37.73 22.94
C LYS A 18 -12.68 38.33 22.04
N ALA A 19 -12.71 38.01 20.75
CA ALA A 19 -13.72 38.48 19.80
C ALA A 19 -15.02 37.63 19.77
N GLY A 20 -15.18 36.65 20.67
CA GLY A 20 -16.50 36.10 21.01
C GLY A 20 -17.14 35.13 20.01
N SER A 21 -16.36 34.46 19.15
CA SER A 21 -16.84 33.30 18.39
C SER A 21 -16.32 31.98 19.00
N PHE A 22 -17.24 31.07 19.30
CA PHE A 22 -17.01 29.72 19.83
C PHE A 22 -16.31 29.61 21.21
N SER A 23 -16.99 30.09 22.25
CA SER A 23 -16.92 29.45 23.58
C SER A 23 -18.23 29.61 24.37
N ASN A 24 -18.45 28.75 25.38
CA ASN A 24 -19.60 28.69 26.30
C ASN A 24 -20.87 27.90 25.86
N LEU A 25 -20.72 26.64 25.41
CA LEU A 25 -21.82 25.65 25.57
C LEU A 25 -21.38 24.20 25.93
N GLY A 26 -20.09 23.86 25.81
CA GLY A 26 -19.53 22.58 26.29
C GLY A 26 -19.28 22.57 27.80
N ASP A 27 -18.09 22.98 28.23
CA ASP A 27 -17.58 22.57 29.55
C ASP A 27 -17.89 23.48 30.74
N LYS A 28 -18.58 24.61 30.52
CA LYS A 28 -19.37 25.25 31.60
C LYS A 28 -20.71 24.57 31.86
N VAL A 29 -21.17 23.71 30.93
CA VAL A 29 -22.38 22.88 31.07
C VAL A 29 -22.04 21.49 31.62
N LYS A 30 -20.83 20.96 31.32
CA LYS A 30 -20.31 19.72 31.94
C LYS A 30 -20.02 19.82 33.46
N LYS A 31 -20.19 21.01 34.06
CA LYS A 31 -20.25 21.23 35.53
C LYS A 31 -21.67 21.41 36.09
N THR A 32 -22.68 21.29 35.24
CA THR A 32 -24.12 21.35 35.57
C THR A 32 -24.83 20.01 35.31
N PHE A 33 -24.29 19.15 34.44
CA PHE A 33 -24.78 17.78 34.25
C PHE A 33 -24.21 16.80 35.29
N GLY A 34 -24.87 16.75 36.44
CA GLY A 34 -25.01 15.52 37.22
C GLY A 34 -26.49 15.18 37.33
N GLY A 35 -26.89 14.00 36.87
CA GLY A 35 -28.30 13.53 36.88
C GLY A 35 -28.91 13.38 35.48
N GLU A 36 -29.86 12.46 35.37
CA GLU A 36 -30.50 12.05 34.10
C GLU A 36 -31.70 12.93 33.71
N GLY A 37 -32.06 12.89 32.43
CA GLY A 37 -33.14 13.69 31.82
C GLY A 37 -32.67 14.33 30.51
N SER A 38 -32.97 13.67 29.38
CA SER A 38 -32.26 13.96 28.12
C SER A 38 -32.62 15.30 27.47
N VAL A 39 -31.61 15.95 26.86
CA VAL A 39 -31.81 17.05 25.90
C VAL A 39 -32.07 16.51 24.48
N GLY A 40 -31.84 15.21 24.24
CA GLY A 40 -31.94 14.57 22.92
C GLY A 40 -33.33 14.66 22.29
N GLU A 41 -34.40 14.51 23.07
CA GLU A 41 -35.77 14.66 22.57
C GLU A 41 -36.11 16.10 22.18
N LYS A 42 -35.69 17.10 22.97
CA LYS A 42 -35.96 18.52 22.70
C LYS A 42 -35.29 19.05 21.44
N LEU A 43 -34.36 18.29 20.85
CA LEU A 43 -33.69 18.64 19.59
C LEU A 43 -34.43 18.16 18.33
N LYS A 44 -35.30 17.14 18.39
CA LYS A 44 -35.93 16.55 17.19
C LYS A 44 -36.93 17.46 16.45
N ASN A 45 -37.53 18.45 17.12
CA ASN A 45 -38.63 19.27 16.55
C ASN A 45 -38.29 20.74 16.23
N ILE A 46 -37.00 21.13 16.20
CA ILE A 46 -36.61 22.46 15.70
C ILE A 46 -36.43 22.39 14.17
N THR A 47 -37.56 22.41 13.47
CA THR A 47 -37.68 22.21 12.01
C THR A 47 -37.20 23.41 11.17
N LYS A 48 -37.22 23.23 9.84
CA LYS A 48 -36.69 24.12 8.78
C LYS A 48 -36.92 25.63 8.98
N SER A 49 -38.02 26.06 9.60
CA SER A 49 -38.43 27.47 9.70
C SER A 49 -37.43 28.37 10.46
N LYS A 50 -36.60 27.83 11.38
CA LYS A 50 -35.52 28.63 11.98
C LYS A 50 -34.37 28.91 11.00
N ILE A 51 -34.05 27.96 10.12
CA ILE A 51 -33.00 28.14 9.09
C ILE A 51 -33.44 29.19 8.06
N GLU A 52 -34.73 29.21 7.71
CA GLU A 52 -35.30 30.23 6.83
C GLU A 52 -35.34 31.62 7.47
N LYS A 53 -35.66 31.71 8.78
CA LYS A 53 -35.52 32.97 9.53
C LYS A 53 -34.06 33.47 9.54
N ILE A 54 -33.08 32.59 9.72
CA ILE A 54 -31.65 32.97 9.66
C ILE A 54 -31.26 33.46 8.25
N LYS A 55 -31.73 32.81 7.18
CA LYS A 55 -31.55 33.28 5.78
C LYS A 55 -32.21 34.65 5.52
N LYS A 56 -33.28 35.00 6.24
CA LYS A 56 -33.93 36.32 6.17
C LYS A 56 -33.18 37.40 6.98
N ILE A 57 -32.58 37.04 8.12
CA ILE A 57 -31.82 37.98 8.97
C ILE A 57 -30.47 38.35 8.33
N PHE A 58 -29.73 37.35 7.83
CA PHE A 58 -28.51 37.57 7.06
C PHE A 58 -28.79 37.31 5.58
N GLY A 59 -29.39 38.31 4.91
CA GLY A 59 -29.74 38.23 3.49
C GLY A 59 -28.57 37.75 2.62
N SER A 60 -28.88 36.91 1.61
CA SER A 60 -27.92 36.11 0.83
C SER A 60 -26.62 36.84 0.45
N ALA A 61 -26.72 38.09 -0.03
CA ALA A 61 -25.58 38.91 -0.44
C ALA A 61 -24.55 39.15 0.68
N THR A 62 -24.96 39.20 1.96
CA THR A 62 -24.05 39.37 3.10
C THR A 62 -23.27 38.08 3.39
N ILE A 63 -23.92 36.92 3.32
CA ILE A 63 -23.26 35.61 3.46
C ILE A 63 -22.29 35.38 2.29
N MET A 64 -22.68 35.75 1.07
CA MET A 64 -21.81 35.72 -0.11
C MET A 64 -20.57 36.61 0.07
N LYS A 65 -20.73 37.87 0.51
CA LYS A 65 -19.62 38.79 0.79
C LYS A 65 -18.69 38.29 1.91
N ILE A 66 -19.21 37.58 2.91
CA ILE A 66 -18.39 36.95 3.96
C ILE A 66 -17.61 35.76 3.39
N ARG A 67 -18.25 34.89 2.59
CA ARG A 67 -17.60 33.76 1.92
C ARG A 67 -16.52 34.22 0.93
N GLU A 68 -16.77 35.29 0.20
CA GLU A 68 -15.81 35.95 -0.71
C GLU A 68 -14.59 36.51 0.06
N LYS A 69 -14.82 37.20 1.20
CA LYS A 69 -13.74 37.66 2.08
C LYS A 69 -12.94 36.51 2.68
N LEU A 70 -13.59 35.41 3.06
CA LEU A 70 -12.92 34.21 3.56
C LEU A 70 -12.08 33.52 2.48
N SER A 71 -12.54 33.47 1.22
CA SER A 71 -11.72 33.02 0.08
C SER A 71 -10.49 33.92 -0.07
N LYS A 72 -10.70 35.24 -0.19
CA LYS A 72 -9.61 36.23 -0.32
C LYS A 72 -8.64 36.23 0.86
N LEU A 73 -9.04 35.74 2.04
CA LEU A 73 -8.16 35.48 3.18
C LEU A 73 -7.43 34.13 3.07
N LYS A 74 -8.09 33.06 2.63
CA LYS A 74 -7.46 31.76 2.32
C LYS A 74 -6.36 31.91 1.26
N ASP A 75 -6.63 32.67 0.20
CA ASP A 75 -5.70 32.91 -0.91
C ASP A 75 -4.48 33.73 -0.45
N LYS A 76 -4.68 34.70 0.44
CA LYS A 76 -3.59 35.46 1.08
C LYS A 76 -2.81 34.61 2.08
N ALA A 77 -3.48 33.79 2.88
CA ALA A 77 -2.82 32.87 3.81
C ALA A 77 -1.98 31.83 3.06
N LYS A 78 -2.46 31.30 1.93
CA LYS A 78 -1.70 30.43 1.04
C LYS A 78 -0.40 31.11 0.59
N LYS A 79 -0.46 32.34 0.09
CA LYS A 79 0.73 33.13 -0.32
C LYS A 79 1.69 33.50 0.83
N VAL A 80 1.28 33.36 2.09
CA VAL A 80 2.14 33.57 3.28
C VAL A 80 2.72 32.24 3.80
N LEU A 81 2.09 31.11 3.47
CA LEU A 81 2.54 29.75 3.81
C LEU A 81 3.32 29.07 2.67
N GLU A 82 3.20 29.55 1.44
CA GLU A 82 3.96 29.10 0.27
C GLU A 82 5.47 29.27 0.53
N LEU A 83 6.19 28.15 0.59
CA LEU A 83 7.63 28.11 0.80
C LEU A 83 8.34 28.88 -0.33
N SER A 84 9.25 29.78 0.02
CA SER A 84 10.07 30.48 -0.98
C SER A 84 10.79 29.47 -1.89
N PRO A 85 11.01 29.74 -3.19
CA PRO A 85 11.62 28.78 -4.10
C PRO A 85 12.96 28.21 -3.61
N ARG A 86 13.75 29.00 -2.88
CA ARG A 86 15.00 28.54 -2.24
C ARG A 86 14.78 27.59 -1.06
N MET A 87 13.74 27.82 -0.25
CA MET A 87 13.35 26.89 0.83
C MET A 87 12.73 25.62 0.26
N LEU A 88 11.91 25.73 -0.80
CA LEU A 88 11.36 24.58 -1.51
C LEU A 88 12.45 23.74 -2.19
N ALA A 89 13.45 24.39 -2.82
CA ALA A 89 14.60 23.71 -3.40
C ALA A 89 15.44 23.00 -2.31
N ALA A 90 15.81 23.68 -1.23
CA ALA A 90 16.57 23.08 -0.12
C ALA A 90 15.77 22.02 0.66
N LEU A 91 14.43 22.01 0.55
CA LEU A 91 13.57 20.95 1.07
C LEU A 91 13.52 19.76 0.09
N LYS A 92 13.29 19.99 -1.21
CA LYS A 92 13.37 18.95 -2.27
C LYS A 92 14.73 18.24 -2.29
N GLU A 93 15.82 18.99 -2.16
CA GLU A 93 17.19 18.49 -2.05
C GLU A 93 17.37 17.54 -0.86
N LYS A 94 16.68 17.80 0.26
CA LYS A 94 16.69 16.97 1.47
C LYS A 94 15.64 15.87 1.53
N LEU A 95 14.57 15.97 0.74
CA LEU A 95 13.47 15.00 0.73
C LEU A 95 13.61 13.90 -0.33
N ALA A 96 14.42 14.10 -1.37
CA ALA A 96 14.66 13.14 -2.47
C ALA A 96 13.44 12.72 -3.34
N VAL A 97 12.21 12.94 -2.86
CA VAL A 97 10.92 12.78 -3.56
C VAL A 97 10.94 13.43 -4.94
N ASN A 98 10.40 12.73 -5.94
CA ASN A 98 10.25 13.22 -7.30
C ASN A 98 9.21 14.33 -7.38
N GLU A 99 9.47 15.36 -8.18
CA GLU A 99 8.53 16.46 -8.39
C GLU A 99 7.21 16.01 -9.03
N MET A 100 7.26 14.99 -9.88
CA MET A 100 6.06 14.39 -10.49
C MET A 100 5.39 13.34 -9.58
N GLY A 101 6.00 12.97 -8.45
CA GLY A 101 5.56 11.88 -7.59
C GLY A 101 6.35 10.60 -7.78
N ASP A 102 6.23 9.72 -6.80
CA ASP A 102 7.05 8.52 -6.67
C ASP A 102 6.32 7.26 -7.19
N SER A 103 5.04 7.38 -7.55
CA SER A 103 4.19 6.35 -8.17
C SER A 103 3.70 6.75 -9.58
N ILE A 104 3.20 5.80 -10.38
CA ILE A 104 2.72 6.08 -11.75
C ILE A 104 1.42 6.89 -11.72
N GLU A 105 0.51 6.52 -10.81
CA GLU A 105 -0.76 7.18 -10.55
C GLU A 105 -0.57 8.66 -10.18
N GLU A 106 0.43 8.97 -9.35
CA GLU A 106 0.82 10.36 -9.04
C GLU A 106 1.35 11.11 -10.28
N VAL A 107 2.23 10.47 -11.06
CA VAL A 107 2.85 11.08 -12.25
C VAL A 107 1.80 11.39 -13.31
N ASN A 108 0.82 10.51 -13.50
CA ASN A 108 -0.25 10.65 -14.47
C ASN A 108 -1.28 11.69 -14.05
N GLN A 109 -1.63 11.75 -12.76
CA GLN A 109 -2.47 12.82 -12.22
C GLN A 109 -1.79 14.19 -12.32
N LYS A 110 -0.51 14.31 -11.97
CA LYS A 110 0.25 15.57 -12.11
C LYS A 110 0.61 15.91 -13.56
N SER A 111 0.45 14.97 -14.49
CA SER A 111 0.54 15.19 -15.94
C SER A 111 -0.81 15.54 -16.58
N GLU A 112 -1.92 15.46 -15.83
CA GLU A 112 -3.30 15.67 -16.30
C GLU A 112 -3.73 14.67 -17.39
N VAL A 113 -3.32 13.40 -17.25
CA VAL A 113 -3.70 12.29 -18.16
C VAL A 113 -4.51 11.17 -17.50
N ASP A 114 -4.54 11.11 -16.15
CA ASP A 114 -5.28 10.09 -15.38
C ASP A 114 -6.77 10.00 -15.74
N GLY A 115 -7.41 11.13 -16.06
CA GLY A 115 -8.81 11.18 -16.50
C GLY A 115 -9.10 10.61 -17.90
N TYR A 116 -8.08 10.28 -18.69
CA TYR A 116 -8.21 9.65 -20.02
C TYR A 116 -7.73 8.19 -20.05
N LEU A 117 -7.20 7.70 -18.93
CA LEU A 117 -6.56 6.40 -18.81
C LEU A 117 -7.40 5.49 -17.91
N PHE A 118 -7.63 4.27 -18.36
CA PHE A 118 -8.25 3.24 -17.55
C PHE A 118 -7.19 2.73 -16.55
N GLN A 119 -7.58 2.58 -15.29
CA GLN A 119 -6.67 2.27 -14.19
C GLN A 119 -5.39 3.13 -14.22
N SER A 120 -5.58 4.44 -14.40
CA SER A 120 -4.54 5.48 -14.37
C SER A 120 -3.47 5.46 -15.47
N ASP A 121 -3.13 4.33 -16.08
CA ASP A 121 -2.02 4.15 -17.05
C ASP A 121 -2.33 3.20 -18.24
N ILE A 122 -3.50 2.55 -18.29
CA ILE A 122 -3.88 1.70 -19.41
C ILE A 122 -4.70 2.50 -20.44
N VAL A 123 -4.23 2.49 -21.70
CA VAL A 123 -5.05 2.88 -22.85
C VAL A 123 -5.81 1.65 -23.35
N LEU A 124 -7.14 1.69 -23.25
CA LEU A 124 -8.01 0.66 -23.83
C LEU A 124 -8.25 0.90 -25.33
N THR A 125 -8.53 -0.18 -26.06
CA THR A 125 -9.20 -0.12 -27.38
C THR A 125 -10.71 0.02 -27.23
N GLU A 126 -11.39 0.45 -28.29
CA GLU A 126 -12.86 0.47 -28.35
C GLU A 126 -13.47 -0.92 -28.06
N GLU A 127 -12.85 -1.99 -28.60
CA GLU A 127 -13.26 -3.37 -28.31
C GLU A 127 -13.12 -3.72 -26.83
N GLN A 128 -11.97 -3.44 -26.21
CA GLN A 128 -11.74 -3.71 -24.78
C GLN A 128 -12.67 -2.87 -23.90
N ALA A 129 -12.93 -1.60 -24.26
CA ALA A 129 -13.86 -0.75 -23.52
C ALA A 129 -15.30 -1.30 -23.57
N ALA A 130 -15.76 -1.74 -24.76
CA ALA A 130 -17.09 -2.34 -24.92
C ALA A 130 -17.23 -3.68 -24.19
N GLU A 131 -16.26 -4.60 -24.34
CA GLU A 131 -16.25 -5.89 -23.64
C GLU A 131 -16.27 -5.70 -22.11
N MET A 132 -15.61 -4.66 -21.59
CA MET A 132 -15.64 -4.32 -20.16
C MET A 132 -16.94 -3.62 -19.72
N GLU A 133 -17.57 -2.78 -20.55
CA GLU A 133 -18.84 -2.13 -20.23
C GLU A 133 -19.98 -3.15 -20.10
N GLU A 134 -20.12 -4.07 -21.07
CA GLU A 134 -21.12 -5.14 -21.02
C GLU A 134 -20.97 -6.00 -19.75
N GLU A 135 -19.74 -6.38 -19.39
CA GLU A 135 -19.46 -7.20 -18.21
C GLU A 135 -19.63 -6.45 -16.87
N ILE A 136 -19.55 -5.11 -16.84
CA ILE A 136 -19.92 -4.31 -15.66
C ILE A 136 -21.45 -4.29 -15.49
N ILE A 137 -22.21 -4.15 -16.59
CA ILE A 137 -23.67 -4.19 -16.58
C ILE A 137 -24.18 -5.56 -16.12
N GLU A 138 -23.54 -6.66 -16.52
CA GLU A 138 -23.85 -8.00 -16.01
C GLU A 138 -23.59 -8.19 -14.50
N GLU A 139 -22.47 -7.68 -13.97
CA GLU A 139 -22.15 -7.82 -12.53
C GLU A 139 -23.14 -7.03 -11.68
N ALA A 140 -23.52 -5.82 -12.13
CA ALA A 140 -24.61 -5.04 -11.53
C ALA A 140 -25.98 -5.73 -11.62
N SER A 141 -26.17 -6.61 -12.61
CA SER A 141 -27.38 -7.42 -12.79
C SER A 141 -27.40 -8.72 -11.95
N GLY A 142 -26.38 -8.96 -11.12
CA GLY A 142 -26.39 -10.02 -10.10
C GLY A 142 -25.96 -11.41 -10.57
N ASN A 143 -25.35 -11.53 -11.75
CA ASN A 143 -24.71 -12.78 -12.20
C ASN A 143 -23.18 -12.70 -12.01
N PRO A 144 -22.63 -13.14 -10.86
CA PRO A 144 -21.19 -13.06 -10.59
C PRO A 144 -20.41 -14.05 -11.46
N ARG A 145 -20.00 -13.58 -12.65
CA ARG A 145 -18.83 -14.10 -13.38
C ARG A 145 -17.68 -14.31 -12.35
N GLY A 146 -16.94 -15.42 -12.39
CA GLY A 146 -15.53 -15.35 -11.95
C GLY A 146 -14.80 -14.29 -12.80
N ARG A 147 -13.65 -13.75 -12.39
CA ARG A 147 -12.87 -12.77 -13.18
C ARG A 147 -11.34 -13.06 -13.02
N ARG A 148 -10.31 -12.41 -13.61
CA ARG A 148 -8.84 -12.81 -13.45
C ARG A 148 -7.77 -11.65 -13.52
N GLN A 149 -6.47 -11.87 -13.85
CA GLN A 149 -5.36 -10.88 -13.99
C GLN A 149 -4.73 -10.66 -15.41
N ALA A 150 -4.20 -11.69 -16.09
CA ALA A 150 -3.53 -11.57 -17.40
C ALA A 150 -4.51 -11.65 -18.60
N PHE A 151 -4.44 -10.68 -19.53
CA PHE A 151 -5.34 -10.52 -20.67
C PHE A 151 -5.34 -11.72 -21.61
N LYS A 152 -6.50 -12.36 -21.73
CA LYS A 152 -6.75 -13.56 -22.53
C LYS A 152 -8.17 -13.48 -23.10
N ASP A 153 -8.33 -12.71 -24.16
CA ASP A 153 -9.60 -12.55 -24.88
C ASP A 153 -9.92 -13.74 -25.79
N ARG A 154 -11.09 -13.66 -26.42
CA ARG A 154 -11.56 -14.59 -27.47
C ARG A 154 -10.65 -14.72 -28.70
N ARG A 155 -9.61 -13.88 -28.84
CA ARG A 155 -8.62 -13.92 -29.93
C ARG A 155 -7.31 -14.58 -29.52
N TYR A 156 -7.06 -14.80 -28.23
CA TYR A 156 -5.84 -15.46 -27.75
C TYR A 156 -5.60 -16.79 -28.50
N PRO A 157 -4.38 -17.06 -29.02
CA PRO A 157 -3.12 -16.37 -28.75
C PRO A 157 -2.81 -15.17 -29.64
N ALA A 158 -3.67 -14.76 -30.59
CA ALA A 158 -3.35 -13.66 -31.51
C ALA A 158 -3.09 -12.31 -30.79
N THR A 159 -3.55 -12.14 -29.55
CA THR A 159 -3.34 -10.97 -28.69
C THR A 159 -2.03 -10.96 -27.90
N ILE A 160 -1.17 -11.99 -28.03
CA ILE A 160 0.20 -12.00 -27.48
C ILE A 160 1.28 -11.79 -28.57
N TRP A 161 2.50 -11.47 -28.14
CA TRP A 161 3.65 -11.25 -29.02
C TRP A 161 4.36 -12.55 -29.40
N GLU A 162 3.74 -13.37 -30.25
CA GLU A 162 4.20 -14.73 -30.62
C GLU A 162 5.68 -14.79 -31.06
N ASN A 163 6.16 -13.80 -31.83
CA ASN A 163 7.53 -13.75 -32.37
C ASN A 163 8.47 -12.84 -31.54
N GLY A 164 8.06 -12.47 -30.32
CA GLY A 164 8.71 -11.43 -29.51
C GLY A 164 8.23 -10.02 -29.87
N VAL A 165 8.69 -9.05 -29.07
CA VAL A 165 8.31 -7.64 -29.14
C VAL A 165 9.33 -6.87 -29.98
N ASN A 166 8.90 -6.33 -31.13
CA ASN A 166 9.67 -5.30 -31.81
C ASN A 166 9.38 -3.94 -31.16
N TYR A 167 10.39 -3.08 -31.06
CA TYR A 167 10.23 -1.71 -30.57
C TYR A 167 11.14 -0.74 -31.31
N TYR A 168 10.86 0.56 -31.22
CA TYR A 168 11.82 1.60 -31.58
C TYR A 168 11.64 2.83 -30.71
N PHE A 169 12.71 3.60 -30.54
CA PHE A 169 12.67 4.88 -29.85
C PHE A 169 12.35 6.03 -30.81
N ASP A 170 11.43 6.89 -30.41
CA ASP A 170 11.10 8.09 -31.17
C ASP A 170 12.11 9.24 -30.95
N TYR A 171 12.06 10.26 -31.80
CA TYR A 171 13.04 11.37 -31.82
C TYR A 171 13.10 12.18 -30.51
N ASN A 172 12.02 12.21 -29.72
CA ASN A 172 11.94 12.94 -28.46
C ASN A 172 12.55 12.18 -27.25
N THR A 173 12.96 10.93 -27.43
CA THR A 173 13.49 10.09 -26.34
C THR A 173 14.92 10.48 -25.96
N ASN A 174 15.15 10.69 -24.66
CA ASN A 174 16.47 10.98 -24.11
C ASN A 174 17.26 9.70 -23.75
N PRO A 175 18.59 9.76 -23.55
CA PRO A 175 19.41 8.57 -23.25
C PRO A 175 19.04 7.84 -21.95
N LYS A 176 18.50 8.55 -20.96
CA LYS A 176 18.06 7.99 -19.66
C LYS A 176 16.84 7.08 -19.86
N LEU A 177 15.82 7.55 -20.57
CA LEU A 177 14.66 6.75 -21.00
C LEU A 177 15.11 5.49 -21.76
N ARG A 178 16.03 5.65 -22.72
CA ARG A 178 16.55 4.51 -23.49
C ARG A 178 17.28 3.48 -22.63
N SER A 179 18.00 3.91 -21.58
CA SER A 179 18.61 3.00 -20.59
C SER A 179 17.55 2.20 -19.83
N VAL A 180 16.58 2.89 -19.20
CA VAL A 180 15.59 2.22 -18.35
C VAL A 180 14.61 1.35 -19.13
N PHE A 181 14.23 1.73 -20.36
CA PHE A 181 13.43 0.88 -21.24
C PHE A 181 14.15 -0.42 -21.59
N LYS A 182 15.43 -0.36 -21.98
CA LYS A 182 16.20 -1.57 -22.31
C LYS A 182 16.38 -2.47 -21.10
N LYS A 183 16.62 -1.90 -19.92
CA LYS A 183 16.67 -2.66 -18.66
C LYS A 183 15.33 -3.30 -18.29
N GLY A 184 14.21 -2.58 -18.43
CA GLY A 184 12.88 -3.15 -18.18
C GLY A 184 12.52 -4.25 -19.16
N ALA A 185 12.94 -4.11 -20.43
CA ALA A 185 12.87 -5.21 -21.40
C ALA A 185 13.75 -6.38 -20.97
N ASP A 186 15.00 -6.15 -20.53
CA ASP A 186 15.92 -7.20 -20.07
C ASP A 186 15.45 -7.92 -18.79
N GLU A 187 14.71 -7.25 -17.90
CA GLU A 187 14.02 -7.88 -16.77
C GLU A 187 12.98 -8.91 -17.25
N TRP A 188 12.21 -8.60 -18.29
CA TRP A 188 11.31 -9.57 -18.92
C TRP A 188 12.06 -10.62 -19.75
N GLN A 189 13.12 -10.24 -20.49
CA GLN A 189 13.89 -11.18 -21.31
C GLN A 189 14.56 -12.25 -20.44
N LYS A 190 15.39 -11.89 -19.46
CA LYS A 190 16.18 -12.87 -18.69
C LYS A 190 15.32 -13.92 -17.94
N ASN A 191 14.07 -13.54 -17.66
CA ASN A 191 13.11 -14.29 -16.86
C ASN A 191 12.02 -15.00 -17.70
N THR A 192 11.94 -14.77 -19.02
CA THR A 192 10.91 -15.39 -19.88
C THR A 192 11.46 -15.82 -21.25
N CYS A 193 10.67 -16.52 -22.05
CA CYS A 193 11.03 -16.82 -23.45
C CYS A 193 10.88 -15.62 -24.40
N ILE A 194 10.34 -14.49 -23.94
CA ILE A 194 9.92 -13.37 -24.78
C ILE A 194 11.14 -12.51 -25.14
N ASN A 195 11.43 -12.36 -26.44
CA ASN A 195 12.52 -11.53 -26.95
C ASN A 195 12.06 -10.08 -27.18
N PHE A 196 12.98 -9.13 -27.01
CA PHE A 196 12.78 -7.72 -27.34
C PHE A 196 13.82 -7.26 -28.38
N LYS A 197 13.35 -6.73 -29.52
CA LYS A 197 14.20 -6.36 -30.66
C LYS A 197 13.98 -4.89 -31.03
N GLU A 198 15.06 -4.12 -31.17
CA GLU A 198 14.97 -2.77 -31.75
C GLU A 198 14.82 -2.88 -33.27
N ASP A 199 13.60 -2.66 -33.77
CA ASP A 199 13.23 -2.74 -35.19
C ASP A 199 12.09 -1.75 -35.48
N LYS A 200 12.41 -0.72 -36.26
CA LYS A 200 11.48 0.33 -36.66
C LYS A 200 10.62 -0.05 -37.85
N GLU A 201 11.04 -1.01 -38.68
CA GLU A 201 10.38 -1.33 -39.95
C GLU A 201 9.41 -2.51 -39.82
N ALA A 202 9.59 -3.37 -38.80
CA ALA A 202 8.66 -4.43 -38.43
C ALA A 202 7.18 -3.98 -38.37
N THR A 203 6.26 -4.78 -38.90
CA THR A 203 4.82 -4.44 -38.97
C THR A 203 4.21 -4.19 -37.59
N ASP A 204 4.36 -5.17 -36.69
CA ASP A 204 3.93 -5.08 -35.30
C ASP A 204 5.09 -4.60 -34.43
N LYS A 205 4.92 -3.43 -33.77
CA LYS A 205 5.98 -2.80 -32.98
C LYS A 205 5.47 -1.80 -31.94
N ILE A 206 6.26 -1.60 -30.88
CA ILE A 206 6.07 -0.54 -29.88
C ILE A 206 6.88 0.71 -30.27
N ARG A 207 6.23 1.87 -30.40
CA ARG A 207 6.89 3.18 -30.42
C ARG A 207 7.05 3.66 -28.97
N VAL A 208 8.30 3.67 -28.50
CA VAL A 208 8.65 4.23 -27.19
C VAL A 208 8.93 5.72 -27.36
N PHE A 209 8.20 6.58 -26.65
CA PHE A 209 8.30 8.04 -26.79
C PHE A 209 8.17 8.78 -25.45
N TYR A 210 8.68 10.01 -25.40
CA TYR A 210 8.68 10.86 -24.20
C TYR A 210 7.52 11.87 -24.28
N GLU A 211 6.39 11.55 -23.63
CA GLU A 211 5.16 12.35 -23.66
C GLU A 211 4.65 12.61 -22.21
N LYS A 212 3.47 13.20 -22.04
CA LYS A 212 2.79 13.26 -20.73
C LYS A 212 2.48 11.85 -20.18
N GLY A 213 2.89 11.60 -18.93
CA GLY A 213 2.58 10.38 -18.18
C GLY A 213 3.40 9.14 -18.55
N CYS A 214 3.20 8.09 -17.76
CA CYS A 214 3.64 6.71 -18.01
C CYS A 214 2.39 5.93 -18.38
N TRP A 215 2.34 5.32 -19.57
CA TRP A 215 1.16 4.54 -19.98
C TRP A 215 1.45 3.63 -21.17
N SER A 216 0.60 2.62 -21.33
CA SER A 216 0.76 1.55 -22.31
C SER A 216 -0.60 0.98 -22.77
N PHE A 217 -0.57 0.12 -23.78
CA PHE A 217 -1.73 -0.68 -24.20
C PHE A 217 -1.59 -2.09 -23.64
N VAL A 218 -2.71 -2.73 -23.27
CA VAL A 218 -2.67 -4.14 -22.84
C VAL A 218 -2.61 -5.08 -24.04
N GLY A 219 -1.52 -5.86 -24.12
CA GLY A 219 -1.29 -6.90 -25.14
C GLY A 219 -0.83 -6.40 -26.52
N ARG A 220 -0.69 -7.34 -27.47
CA ARG A 220 -0.37 -7.04 -28.88
C ARG A 220 -1.64 -6.65 -29.62
N ARG A 221 -1.72 -5.38 -30.05
CA ARG A 221 -2.83 -4.85 -30.87
C ARG A 221 -2.69 -5.12 -32.37
N GLY A 222 -1.47 -5.35 -32.82
CA GLY A 222 -1.11 -5.35 -34.24
C GLY A 222 -0.81 -3.95 -34.77
N GLY A 223 0.11 -3.87 -35.74
CA GLY A 223 0.65 -2.61 -36.23
C GLY A 223 1.53 -1.89 -35.20
N LYS A 224 1.67 -0.58 -35.35
CA LYS A 224 2.40 0.28 -34.40
C LYS A 224 1.48 0.68 -33.24
N GLN A 225 1.78 0.22 -32.03
CA GLN A 225 1.21 0.75 -30.78
C GLN A 225 2.24 1.63 -30.05
N ASP A 226 1.77 2.60 -29.26
CA ASP A 226 2.61 3.62 -28.63
C ASP A 226 2.68 3.38 -27.11
N LEU A 227 3.84 3.64 -26.49
CA LEU A 227 4.09 3.47 -25.05
C LEU A 227 4.85 4.71 -24.54
N SER A 228 4.26 5.43 -23.59
CA SER A 228 4.83 6.66 -23.04
C SER A 228 5.71 6.39 -21.82
N LEU A 229 6.90 6.96 -21.82
CA LEU A 229 7.74 7.11 -20.62
C LEU A 229 8.09 8.59 -20.44
N GLY A 230 7.15 9.34 -19.85
CA GLY A 230 7.24 10.77 -19.64
C GLY A 230 8.19 11.24 -18.52
N LYS A 231 8.05 12.52 -18.16
CA LYS A 231 8.77 13.12 -17.02
C LYS A 231 8.38 12.40 -15.73
N GLY A 232 9.34 11.78 -15.05
CA GLY A 232 9.12 11.01 -13.82
C GLY A 232 8.90 9.51 -14.04
N CYS A 233 8.81 9.06 -15.29
CA CYS A 233 8.73 7.65 -15.67
C CYS A 233 10.12 7.01 -15.88
N ASP A 234 11.20 7.74 -15.60
CA ASP A 234 12.58 7.37 -15.92
C ASP A 234 13.22 6.40 -14.90
N SER A 235 12.43 5.43 -14.44
CA SER A 235 12.84 4.32 -13.58
C SER A 235 12.71 2.97 -14.31
N VAL A 236 13.55 1.99 -13.93
CA VAL A 236 13.45 0.63 -14.48
C VAL A 236 12.14 -0.03 -14.06
N ALA A 237 11.69 0.19 -12.82
CA ALA A 237 10.43 -0.35 -12.33
C ALA A 237 9.22 0.10 -13.19
N THR A 238 9.15 1.40 -13.51
CA THR A 238 8.13 1.94 -14.41
C THR A 238 8.23 1.31 -15.80
N ALA A 239 9.43 1.25 -16.39
CA ALA A 239 9.61 0.64 -17.70
C ALA A 239 9.22 -0.85 -17.73
N THR A 240 9.52 -1.62 -16.67
CA THR A 240 9.08 -3.01 -16.52
C THR A 240 7.56 -3.12 -16.40
N HIS A 241 6.91 -2.20 -15.68
CA HIS A 241 5.45 -2.15 -15.52
C HIS A 241 4.72 -1.87 -16.85
N GLU A 242 5.12 -0.81 -17.57
CA GLU A 242 4.53 -0.47 -18.89
C GLU A 242 4.71 -1.58 -19.93
N LEU A 243 5.82 -2.32 -19.83
CA LEU A 243 6.07 -3.51 -20.62
C LEU A 243 5.24 -4.71 -20.16
N GLY A 244 4.93 -4.82 -18.87
CA GLY A 244 3.96 -5.79 -18.33
C GLY A 244 2.59 -5.63 -18.99
N HIS A 245 2.08 -4.38 -19.09
CA HIS A 245 0.88 -4.09 -19.88
C HIS A 245 1.05 -4.50 -21.34
N ALA A 246 2.11 -4.03 -22.02
CA ALA A 246 2.34 -4.32 -23.43
C ALA A 246 2.42 -5.83 -23.73
N LEU A 247 2.90 -6.63 -22.79
CA LEU A 247 2.93 -8.09 -22.87
C LEU A 247 1.58 -8.76 -22.57
N GLY A 248 0.67 -8.11 -21.84
CA GLY A 248 -0.69 -8.59 -21.61
C GLY A 248 -1.20 -8.51 -20.17
N PHE A 249 -0.54 -7.85 -19.22
CA PHE A 249 -1.01 -7.80 -17.83
C PHE A 249 -1.91 -6.59 -17.54
N TYR A 250 -3.02 -6.84 -16.84
CA TYR A 250 -3.70 -5.82 -16.04
C TYR A 250 -3.16 -5.82 -14.60
N HIS A 251 -3.56 -4.81 -13.83
CA HIS A 251 -3.19 -4.69 -12.43
C HIS A 251 -3.58 -5.87 -11.55
N THR A 252 -2.70 -6.22 -10.61
CA THR A 252 -2.99 -7.20 -9.56
C THR A 252 -4.10 -6.69 -8.64
N MET A 253 -4.16 -5.38 -8.34
CA MET A 253 -5.29 -4.78 -7.61
C MET A 253 -6.61 -4.80 -8.38
N ALA A 254 -6.62 -5.13 -9.68
CA ALA A 254 -7.84 -5.28 -10.46
C ALA A 254 -8.34 -6.75 -10.52
N ARG A 255 -7.64 -7.68 -9.86
CA ARG A 255 -8.03 -9.10 -9.83
C ARG A 255 -9.41 -9.35 -9.23
N HIS A 256 -10.08 -10.38 -9.74
CA HIS A 256 -11.36 -10.85 -9.19
C HIS A 256 -11.31 -11.28 -7.73
N ASP A 257 -10.21 -11.96 -7.40
CA ASP A 257 -9.98 -12.61 -6.14
C ASP A 257 -9.34 -11.67 -5.14
N ARG A 258 -9.09 -10.40 -5.53
CA ARG A 258 -8.59 -9.35 -4.64
C ARG A 258 -9.38 -9.26 -3.35
N ASP A 259 -10.70 -9.45 -3.41
CA ASP A 259 -11.62 -9.41 -2.27
C ASP A 259 -11.40 -10.55 -1.24
N LYS A 260 -10.45 -11.46 -1.50
CA LYS A 260 -9.95 -12.47 -0.55
C LYS A 260 -8.66 -12.02 0.17
N TYR A 261 -7.92 -11.07 -0.40
CA TYR A 261 -6.58 -10.66 0.02
C TYR A 261 -6.49 -9.19 0.48
N VAL A 262 -7.27 -8.30 -0.14
CA VAL A 262 -7.33 -6.86 0.14
C VAL A 262 -8.78 -6.39 0.25
N THR A 263 -9.00 -5.38 1.08
CA THR A 263 -10.22 -4.58 1.13
C THR A 263 -9.96 -3.23 0.45
N ILE A 264 -10.90 -2.80 -0.40
CA ILE A 264 -10.88 -1.47 -1.03
C ILE A 264 -11.73 -0.50 -0.20
N ASN A 265 -11.08 0.43 0.51
CA ASN A 265 -11.75 1.44 1.32
C ASN A 265 -12.25 2.61 0.44
N VAL A 266 -13.45 2.43 -0.11
CA VAL A 266 -14.14 3.42 -0.97
C VAL A 266 -14.26 4.80 -0.32
N HIS A 267 -14.26 4.91 1.02
CA HIS A 267 -14.35 6.19 1.72
C HIS A 267 -13.08 7.05 1.66
N ASN A 268 -11.92 6.51 1.25
CA ASN A 268 -10.70 7.28 1.03
C ASN A 268 -10.47 7.64 -0.47
N ILE A 269 -11.20 7.00 -1.39
CA ILE A 269 -11.05 7.21 -2.83
C ILE A 269 -11.58 8.60 -3.22
N LYS A 270 -10.79 9.32 -4.02
CA LYS A 270 -11.20 10.57 -4.68
C LYS A 270 -12.40 10.29 -5.62
N PRO A 271 -13.57 10.96 -5.50
CA PRO A 271 -14.81 10.48 -6.13
C PRO A 271 -14.84 10.36 -7.67
N ASP A 272 -13.92 11.00 -8.37
CA ASP A 272 -13.69 10.90 -9.82
C ASP A 272 -12.83 9.68 -10.22
N LEU A 273 -12.26 8.95 -9.26
CA LEU A 273 -11.39 7.79 -9.47
C LEU A 273 -12.02 6.44 -9.10
N TYR A 274 -13.31 6.36 -8.76
CA TYR A 274 -13.95 5.08 -8.37
C TYR A 274 -13.84 3.99 -9.46
N SER A 275 -13.91 4.38 -10.75
CA SER A 275 -13.73 3.48 -11.89
C SER A 275 -12.33 2.85 -11.96
N GLN A 276 -11.32 3.53 -11.41
CA GLN A 276 -9.92 3.06 -11.39
C GLN A 276 -9.69 1.89 -10.43
N PHE A 277 -10.69 1.49 -9.65
CA PHE A 277 -10.65 0.34 -8.75
C PHE A 277 -11.61 -0.78 -9.17
N THR A 278 -12.24 -0.68 -10.35
CA THR A 278 -13.08 -1.74 -10.93
C THR A 278 -12.28 -3.03 -11.16
N LYS A 279 -12.91 -4.19 -10.92
CA LYS A 279 -12.28 -5.49 -11.21
C LYS A 279 -12.22 -5.73 -12.72
N GLN A 280 -11.16 -6.40 -13.18
CA GLN A 280 -11.14 -7.09 -14.47
C GLN A 280 -12.22 -8.17 -14.53
N THR A 281 -12.39 -8.81 -15.69
CA THR A 281 -13.48 -9.76 -15.99
C THR A 281 -12.98 -11.20 -16.20
N THR A 282 -13.82 -12.18 -16.59
CA THR A 282 -13.33 -13.54 -16.98
C THR A 282 -13.09 -13.66 -18.47
N SER A 283 -13.96 -13.04 -19.28
CA SER A 283 -14.02 -13.35 -20.71
C SER A 283 -12.72 -12.93 -21.43
N THR A 284 -12.06 -11.92 -20.87
CA THR A 284 -10.84 -11.29 -21.35
C THR A 284 -9.60 -11.66 -20.53
N ASN A 285 -9.62 -12.66 -19.63
CA ASN A 285 -8.62 -12.70 -18.57
C ASN A 285 -8.31 -14.08 -17.90
N GLU A 286 -7.05 -14.34 -17.50
CA GLU A 286 -6.57 -15.57 -16.83
C GLU A 286 -5.61 -15.35 -15.62
N ASN A 287 -5.73 -16.18 -14.58
CA ASN A 287 -4.92 -16.19 -13.34
C ASN A 287 -4.01 -17.44 -13.25
N TYR A 288 -4.29 -18.48 -14.04
CA TYR A 288 -3.53 -19.74 -14.06
C TYR A 288 -3.47 -20.48 -12.70
N ASN A 289 -4.46 -20.26 -11.83
CA ASN A 289 -4.50 -20.69 -10.42
C ASN A 289 -3.35 -20.17 -9.54
N ILE A 290 -2.63 -19.13 -9.99
CA ILE A 290 -1.60 -18.44 -9.22
C ILE A 290 -2.27 -17.51 -8.18
N THR A 291 -1.76 -17.49 -6.96
CA THR A 291 -2.28 -16.64 -5.86
C THR A 291 -2.06 -15.14 -6.14
N TYR A 292 -2.59 -14.28 -5.26
CA TYR A 292 -2.30 -12.85 -5.27
C TYR A 292 -0.93 -12.62 -4.62
N ASP A 293 -0.05 -11.85 -5.28
CA ASP A 293 1.21 -11.39 -4.70
C ASP A 293 1.09 -9.89 -4.36
N TYR A 294 1.25 -9.54 -3.09
CA TYR A 294 1.17 -8.15 -2.63
C TYR A 294 2.35 -7.30 -3.15
N GLY A 295 3.50 -7.93 -3.38
CA GLY A 295 4.72 -7.31 -3.88
C GLY A 295 4.86 -7.35 -5.41
N SER A 296 3.78 -7.67 -6.12
CA SER A 296 3.69 -7.54 -7.57
C SER A 296 4.03 -6.12 -8.03
N ILE A 297 4.79 -6.00 -9.13
CA ILE A 297 5.09 -4.73 -9.78
C ILE A 297 3.84 -4.12 -10.44
N MET A 298 2.86 -4.96 -10.80
CA MET A 298 1.56 -4.57 -11.34
C MET A 298 0.53 -4.25 -10.24
N ASN A 299 0.96 -4.03 -9.00
CA ASN A 299 0.09 -3.76 -7.86
C ASN A 299 0.26 -2.30 -7.39
N TYR A 300 -0.84 -1.54 -7.36
CA TYR A 300 -0.89 -0.17 -6.83
C TYR A 300 -0.33 -0.07 -5.41
N GLY A 301 0.10 1.13 -5.03
CA GLY A 301 0.35 1.50 -3.62
C GLY A 301 -0.94 1.47 -2.78
N GLY A 302 -0.80 1.32 -1.46
CA GLY A 302 -1.93 1.33 -0.52
C GLY A 302 -2.71 2.65 -0.53
N SER A 303 -2.05 3.78 -0.72
CA SER A 303 -2.62 5.13 -0.79
C SER A 303 -3.05 5.58 -2.20
N ALA A 304 -2.91 4.73 -3.22
CA ALA A 304 -3.25 5.08 -4.61
C ALA A 304 -4.69 5.59 -4.72
N GLY A 305 -4.91 6.67 -5.48
CA GLY A 305 -6.23 7.30 -5.67
C GLY A 305 -6.85 7.97 -4.42
N SER A 306 -6.11 8.06 -3.31
CA SER A 306 -6.57 8.67 -2.06
C SER A 306 -6.74 10.19 -2.17
N TYR A 307 -7.81 10.75 -1.59
CA TYR A 307 -7.98 12.21 -1.48
C TYR A 307 -7.46 12.81 -0.17
N ASN A 308 -7.23 11.97 0.84
CA ASN A 308 -6.85 12.38 2.20
C ASN A 308 -5.43 11.90 2.61
N GLY A 309 -4.81 11.02 1.82
CA GLY A 309 -3.52 10.40 2.13
C GLY A 309 -3.64 9.16 3.03
N GLU A 310 -4.86 8.73 3.35
CA GLU A 310 -5.14 7.48 4.06
C GLU A 310 -5.33 6.32 3.06
N ASN A 311 -5.03 5.10 3.49
CA ASN A 311 -4.98 3.91 2.61
C ASN A 311 -6.34 3.61 1.96
N VAL A 312 -6.33 3.45 0.64
CA VAL A 312 -7.43 2.94 -0.18
C VAL A 312 -7.37 1.41 -0.27
N ILE A 313 -6.19 0.83 -0.46
CA ILE A 313 -5.98 -0.62 -0.53
C ILE A 313 -5.40 -1.10 0.80
N VAL A 314 -6.14 -1.94 1.51
CA VAL A 314 -5.78 -2.46 2.84
C VAL A 314 -5.71 -3.99 2.79
N PRO A 315 -4.53 -4.62 2.90
CA PRO A 315 -4.38 -6.06 2.98
C PRO A 315 -5.11 -6.67 4.19
N HIS A 316 -5.67 -7.87 4.03
CA HIS A 316 -6.28 -8.63 5.12
C HIS A 316 -5.24 -9.14 6.12
N ASP A 317 -4.01 -9.39 5.64
CA ASP A 317 -2.82 -9.49 6.47
C ASP A 317 -2.05 -8.17 6.39
N THR A 318 -2.23 -7.33 7.40
CA THR A 318 -1.78 -5.93 7.39
C THR A 318 -0.25 -5.78 7.37
N LEU A 319 0.52 -6.85 7.62
CA LEU A 319 1.99 -6.82 7.46
C LEU A 319 2.42 -6.59 6.01
N TYR A 320 1.53 -6.84 5.04
CA TYR A 320 1.79 -6.55 3.61
C TYR A 320 1.54 -5.09 3.20
N GLN A 321 1.13 -4.19 4.10
CA GLN A 321 0.75 -2.81 3.72
C GLN A 321 1.86 -2.04 2.99
N GLU A 322 3.11 -2.12 3.47
CA GLU A 322 4.29 -1.49 2.84
C GLU A 322 4.85 -2.28 1.65
N THR A 323 4.24 -3.42 1.33
CA THR A 323 4.65 -4.31 0.22
C THR A 323 3.92 -3.97 -1.07
N LEU A 324 2.71 -3.40 -0.98
CA LEU A 324 1.94 -2.80 -2.08
C LEU A 324 2.73 -1.69 -2.79
N GLY A 325 2.65 -1.54 -4.12
CA GLY A 325 3.38 -0.50 -4.87
C GLY A 325 4.83 -0.84 -5.23
N SER A 326 5.22 -2.11 -5.03
CA SER A 326 6.55 -2.69 -5.25
C SER A 326 7.24 -2.26 -6.55
N PRO A 327 8.56 -1.94 -6.52
CA PRO A 327 9.34 -1.68 -7.73
C PRO A 327 9.96 -2.94 -8.35
N PHE A 328 9.70 -4.13 -7.80
CA PHE A 328 10.32 -5.38 -8.21
C PHE A 328 9.35 -6.31 -8.91
N LEU A 329 9.77 -6.90 -10.04
CA LEU A 329 9.04 -7.95 -10.74
C LEU A 329 9.06 -9.24 -9.90
N ALA A 330 7.93 -9.56 -9.25
CA ALA A 330 7.87 -10.67 -8.31
C ALA A 330 7.75 -12.04 -9.01
N PHE A 331 8.11 -13.10 -8.29
CA PHE A 331 8.20 -14.46 -8.83
C PHE A 331 6.90 -14.95 -9.45
N TYR A 332 5.75 -14.57 -8.87
CA TYR A 332 4.44 -14.96 -9.35
C TYR A 332 4.02 -14.26 -10.66
N GLU A 333 4.39 -13.01 -10.93
CA GLU A 333 4.26 -12.43 -12.27
C GLU A 333 5.11 -13.15 -13.30
N ILE A 334 6.35 -13.51 -12.95
CA ILE A 334 7.24 -14.22 -13.88
C ILE A 334 6.65 -15.60 -14.21
N LEU A 335 6.13 -16.33 -13.22
CA LEU A 335 5.42 -17.59 -13.43
C LEU A 335 4.16 -17.40 -14.27
N MET A 336 3.37 -16.36 -14.00
CA MET A 336 2.16 -16.03 -14.75
C MET A 336 2.50 -15.72 -16.21
N MET A 337 3.54 -14.93 -16.48
CA MET A 337 3.96 -14.55 -17.83
C MET A 337 4.50 -15.75 -18.60
N ASN A 338 5.33 -16.58 -17.96
CA ASN A 338 5.82 -17.83 -18.55
C ASN A 338 4.72 -18.86 -18.82
N THR A 339 3.63 -18.84 -18.04
CA THR A 339 2.46 -19.68 -18.31
C THR A 339 1.60 -19.08 -19.44
N HIS A 340 1.43 -17.77 -19.45
CA HIS A 340 0.65 -17.02 -20.44
C HIS A 340 1.26 -17.08 -21.85
N TYR A 341 2.59 -17.02 -21.98
CA TYR A 341 3.31 -17.20 -23.25
C TYR A 341 3.71 -18.65 -23.54
N ASN A 342 3.23 -19.62 -22.75
CA ASN A 342 3.60 -21.04 -22.80
C ASN A 342 5.11 -21.34 -22.79
N CYS A 343 5.94 -20.43 -22.27
CA CYS A 343 7.38 -20.58 -22.17
C CYS A 343 7.80 -21.83 -21.38
N LEU A 344 6.99 -22.26 -20.40
CA LEU A 344 7.24 -23.44 -19.57
C LEU A 344 7.36 -24.74 -20.39
N ASP A 345 6.73 -24.82 -21.57
CA ASP A 345 6.83 -26.00 -22.44
C ASP A 345 8.24 -26.24 -23.00
N GLN A 346 9.05 -25.18 -23.14
CA GLN A 346 10.37 -25.24 -23.79
C GLN A 346 11.32 -26.20 -23.05
N CYS A 347 11.20 -26.29 -21.72
CA CYS A 347 12.01 -27.18 -20.90
C CYS A 347 11.38 -28.57 -20.63
N LYS A 348 10.07 -28.77 -20.87
CA LYS A 348 9.38 -30.06 -20.56
C LYS A 348 9.96 -31.27 -21.29
N LYS A 349 10.58 -31.06 -22.45
CA LYS A 349 11.20 -32.13 -23.28
C LYS A 349 12.73 -32.15 -23.20
N ASN A 350 13.35 -31.30 -22.38
CA ASN A 350 14.80 -31.20 -22.28
C ASN A 350 15.34 -32.17 -21.21
N PRO A 351 16.13 -33.21 -21.57
CA PRO A 351 16.68 -34.15 -20.59
C PRO A 351 17.74 -33.55 -19.67
N LYS A 352 18.17 -32.31 -19.91
CA LYS A 352 19.06 -31.52 -19.04
C LYS A 352 18.30 -30.46 -18.22
N ALA A 353 16.96 -30.53 -18.15
CA ALA A 353 16.17 -29.61 -17.35
C ALA A 353 16.50 -29.74 -15.85
N ALA A 354 16.69 -28.60 -15.19
CA ALA A 354 17.05 -28.51 -13.78
C ALA A 354 15.94 -29.02 -12.85
N GLN A 355 16.31 -29.83 -11.85
CA GLN A 355 15.39 -30.23 -10.77
C GLN A 355 15.36 -29.18 -9.67
N CYS A 356 14.70 -28.07 -9.96
CA CYS A 356 14.57 -26.90 -9.09
C CYS A 356 14.02 -27.23 -7.71
N LYS A 357 14.54 -26.53 -6.70
CA LYS A 357 14.14 -26.58 -5.29
C LYS A 357 13.33 -25.34 -4.93
N MET A 358 12.79 -25.31 -3.71
CA MET A 358 12.06 -24.17 -3.15
C MET A 358 10.96 -23.61 -4.07
N GLY A 359 10.31 -24.49 -4.86
CA GLY A 359 9.25 -24.16 -5.81
C GLY A 359 9.67 -23.32 -7.03
N GLY A 360 10.98 -23.10 -7.25
CA GLY A 360 11.49 -22.58 -8.52
C GLY A 360 11.21 -23.53 -9.70
N TYR A 361 11.41 -23.05 -10.93
CA TYR A 361 11.18 -23.82 -12.16
C TYR A 361 12.24 -23.53 -13.24
N PRO A 362 12.46 -24.43 -14.22
CA PRO A 362 13.52 -24.24 -15.22
C PRO A 362 13.35 -22.95 -16.02
N ASN A 363 14.43 -22.18 -16.17
CA ASN A 363 14.41 -20.97 -16.99
C ASN A 363 14.24 -21.35 -18.47
N PRO A 364 13.26 -20.79 -19.20
CA PRO A 364 12.99 -21.19 -20.59
C PRO A 364 14.17 -20.90 -21.55
N ARG A 365 15.03 -19.92 -21.24
CA ARG A 365 16.23 -19.60 -22.04
C ARG A 365 17.42 -20.49 -21.74
N ASP A 366 17.46 -21.08 -20.54
CA ASP A 366 18.51 -22.00 -20.11
C ASP A 366 17.94 -22.98 -19.10
N CYS A 367 17.37 -24.07 -19.62
CA CYS A 367 16.74 -25.10 -18.79
C CYS A 367 17.70 -25.75 -17.79
N THR A 368 19.03 -25.56 -17.90
CA THR A 368 20.01 -26.07 -16.92
C THR A 368 20.07 -25.24 -15.64
N LYS A 369 19.36 -24.10 -15.60
CA LYS A 369 19.18 -23.23 -14.44
C LYS A 369 17.70 -23.02 -14.13
N CYS A 370 17.41 -22.61 -12.91
CA CYS A 370 16.07 -22.28 -12.45
C CYS A 370 15.84 -20.77 -12.36
N ILE A 371 14.58 -20.36 -12.51
CA ILE A 371 14.04 -19.11 -11.98
C ILE A 371 13.63 -19.39 -10.53
N CYS A 372 14.03 -18.51 -9.61
CA CYS A 372 13.91 -18.70 -8.17
C CYS A 372 13.03 -17.62 -7.51
N PRO A 373 12.31 -17.95 -6.42
CA PRO A 373 11.62 -16.95 -5.62
C PRO A 373 12.57 -15.98 -4.91
N SER A 374 12.00 -14.89 -4.36
CA SER A 374 12.76 -13.92 -3.55
C SER A 374 13.51 -14.62 -2.41
N GLY A 375 14.76 -14.22 -2.17
CA GLY A 375 15.62 -14.84 -1.16
C GLY A 375 16.26 -16.18 -1.56
N TYR A 376 15.95 -16.77 -2.72
CA TYR A 376 16.54 -18.03 -3.20
C TYR A 376 17.31 -17.87 -4.51
N GLY A 377 18.34 -18.69 -4.71
CA GLY A 377 19.25 -18.59 -5.85
C GLY A 377 20.18 -19.79 -6.03
N GLY A 378 21.27 -19.58 -6.77
CA GLY A 378 22.07 -20.67 -7.35
C GLY A 378 21.34 -21.37 -8.51
N PRO A 379 21.98 -22.33 -9.21
CA PRO A 379 21.39 -22.96 -10.39
C PRO A 379 20.08 -23.72 -10.13
N LEU A 380 19.85 -24.19 -8.90
CA LEU A 380 18.70 -25.01 -8.51
C LEU A 380 17.75 -24.34 -7.50
N CYS A 381 17.93 -23.06 -7.16
CA CYS A 381 17.20 -22.38 -6.07
C CYS A 381 17.44 -22.99 -4.67
N ASP A 382 18.58 -23.65 -4.49
CA ASP A 382 19.01 -24.31 -3.26
C ASP A 382 20.11 -23.54 -2.49
N GLN A 383 20.44 -22.33 -2.94
CA GLN A 383 21.51 -21.50 -2.37
C GLN A 383 21.02 -20.08 -2.08
N ARG A 384 21.66 -19.42 -1.10
CA ARG A 384 21.52 -17.98 -0.87
C ARG A 384 21.93 -17.19 -2.14
N PRO A 385 21.14 -16.20 -2.61
CA PRO A 385 21.48 -15.39 -3.78
C PRO A 385 22.90 -14.80 -3.73
N HIS A 386 23.56 -14.78 -4.89
CA HIS A 386 24.90 -14.21 -5.01
C HIS A 386 24.89 -12.70 -4.75
N GLY A 387 25.83 -12.24 -3.92
CA GLY A 387 25.93 -10.85 -3.49
C GLY A 387 26.27 -10.75 -2.01
N CYS A 388 26.09 -9.54 -1.46
CA CYS A 388 26.24 -9.27 -0.03
C CYS A 388 25.18 -9.99 0.83
N GLY A 389 25.40 -9.98 2.14
CA GLY A 389 24.70 -10.85 3.10
C GLY A 389 25.37 -12.22 3.27
N HIS A 390 24.90 -13.01 4.23
CA HIS A 390 25.50 -14.29 4.63
C HIS A 390 24.48 -15.22 5.31
N VAL A 391 24.89 -16.46 5.58
CA VAL A 391 24.12 -17.43 6.38
C VAL A 391 24.41 -17.20 7.86
N VAL A 392 23.39 -17.28 8.72
CA VAL A 392 23.47 -17.02 10.15
C VAL A 392 22.71 -18.10 10.91
N GLN A 393 23.29 -18.67 11.98
CA GLN A 393 22.68 -19.77 12.74
C GLN A 393 21.92 -19.24 13.96
N ALA A 394 20.61 -19.47 14.01
CA ALA A 394 19.77 -19.05 15.13
C ALA A 394 20.04 -19.87 16.40
N SER A 395 20.14 -19.17 17.54
CA SER A 395 20.26 -19.77 18.87
C SER A 395 18.98 -19.52 19.69
N LYS A 396 18.89 -20.07 20.89
CA LYS A 396 17.72 -19.84 21.78
C LYS A 396 17.60 -18.38 22.25
N ASP A 397 18.72 -17.70 22.29
CA ASP A 397 18.88 -16.33 22.76
C ASP A 397 18.90 -15.37 21.57
N TYR A 398 18.49 -14.12 21.79
CA TYR A 398 18.46 -13.11 20.74
C TYR A 398 19.88 -12.73 20.28
N GLN A 399 20.14 -12.90 18.98
CA GLN A 399 21.35 -12.48 18.29
C GLN A 399 21.08 -11.24 17.44
N ASN A 400 22.08 -10.37 17.30
CA ASN A 400 21.98 -9.16 16.48
C ASN A 400 22.51 -9.39 15.07
N LEU A 401 21.62 -9.31 14.07
CA LEU A 401 22.00 -9.09 12.67
C LEU A 401 22.11 -7.58 12.43
N VAL A 402 23.26 -7.14 11.91
CA VAL A 402 23.50 -5.75 11.51
C VAL A 402 23.90 -5.74 10.04
N SER A 403 23.29 -4.83 9.28
CA SER A 403 23.53 -4.67 7.84
C SER A 403 23.69 -3.19 7.50
N THR A 404 24.42 -2.91 6.42
CA THR A 404 24.64 -1.55 5.91
C THR A 404 24.83 -1.67 4.40
N ILE A 405 23.91 -1.06 3.65
CA ILE A 405 23.78 -1.25 2.20
C ILE A 405 23.66 0.12 1.51
N GLY A 406 24.15 0.19 0.27
CA GLY A 406 24.31 1.43 -0.46
C GLY A 406 25.61 2.16 -0.09
N ASN A 407 26.18 2.89 -1.05
CA ASN A 407 27.45 3.60 -0.88
C ASN A 407 27.37 4.97 -1.55
N PRO A 408 27.47 6.09 -0.80
CA PRO A 408 27.28 7.44 -1.33
C PRO A 408 28.37 7.86 -2.34
N ASN A 409 29.46 7.10 -2.46
CA ASN A 409 30.57 7.36 -3.38
C ASN A 409 30.44 6.58 -4.71
N LYS A 410 29.44 5.71 -4.88
CA LYS A 410 29.17 5.07 -6.17
C LYS A 410 28.55 6.07 -7.15
N LYS A 411 28.84 5.89 -8.45
CA LYS A 411 28.11 6.60 -9.51
C LYS A 411 26.65 6.13 -9.52
N GLU A 412 25.76 7.04 -9.90
CA GLU A 412 24.33 6.77 -10.06
C GLU A 412 24.09 5.60 -11.03
N GLN A 413 23.27 4.64 -10.63
CA GLN A 413 22.80 3.52 -11.43
C GLN A 413 21.29 3.36 -11.17
N GLU A 414 20.54 2.86 -12.15
CA GLU A 414 19.08 2.69 -12.03
C GLU A 414 18.67 1.42 -11.25
N ASP A 415 19.63 0.60 -10.90
CA ASP A 415 19.42 -0.74 -10.38
C ASP A 415 19.50 -0.72 -8.84
N PHE A 416 18.87 -1.71 -8.19
CA PHE A 416 19.00 -1.90 -6.75
C PHE A 416 20.31 -2.60 -6.37
N GLU A 417 20.85 -2.27 -5.20
CA GLU A 417 21.79 -3.08 -4.45
C GLU A 417 20.97 -3.90 -3.46
N ILE A 418 21.20 -5.21 -3.41
CA ILE A 418 20.40 -6.16 -2.63
C ILE A 418 21.35 -7.08 -1.85
N CYS A 419 21.17 -7.19 -0.53
CA CYS A 419 21.87 -8.15 0.31
C CYS A 419 20.88 -9.19 0.83
N ASN A 420 21.20 -10.48 0.66
CA ASN A 420 20.33 -11.59 1.04
C ASN A 420 20.95 -12.33 2.22
N TYR A 421 20.20 -12.55 3.28
CA TYR A 421 20.62 -13.26 4.48
C TYR A 421 19.72 -14.47 4.68
N TRP A 422 20.32 -15.59 5.07
CA TRP A 422 19.59 -16.80 5.47
C TRP A 422 19.79 -16.99 6.97
N ILE A 423 18.72 -16.91 7.74
CA ILE A 423 18.72 -17.30 9.14
C ILE A 423 18.30 -18.76 9.17
N GLU A 424 19.20 -19.65 9.58
CA GLU A 424 18.98 -21.09 9.64
C GLU A 424 18.72 -21.52 11.08
N SER A 425 17.88 -22.55 11.29
CA SER A 425 17.61 -23.10 12.62
C SER A 425 17.37 -24.62 12.59
N PRO A 426 17.59 -25.32 13.72
CA PRO A 426 17.45 -26.78 13.76
C PRO A 426 16.03 -27.28 13.41
N PRO A 427 15.89 -28.49 12.83
CA PRO A 427 14.59 -29.11 12.59
C PRO A 427 13.68 -29.10 13.82
N GLY A 428 12.42 -28.66 13.66
CA GLY A 428 11.46 -28.53 14.75
C GLY A 428 11.63 -27.28 15.64
N THR A 429 12.24 -26.21 15.11
CA THR A 429 12.23 -24.88 15.75
C THR A 429 11.49 -23.85 14.91
N GLN A 430 11.20 -22.69 15.51
CA GLN A 430 10.59 -21.53 14.90
C GLN A 430 11.51 -20.32 15.05
N ILE A 431 11.74 -19.59 13.97
CA ILE A 431 12.59 -18.40 13.96
C ILE A 431 11.72 -17.17 14.27
N GLU A 432 12.12 -16.42 15.27
CA GLU A 432 11.48 -15.17 15.71
C GLU A 432 12.42 -14.02 15.35
N VAL A 433 11.90 -13.01 14.65
CA VAL A 433 12.67 -11.88 14.13
C VAL A 433 12.02 -10.57 14.57
N ARG A 434 12.84 -9.68 15.14
CA ARG A 434 12.45 -8.40 15.72
C ARG A 434 13.28 -7.28 15.08
N ILE A 435 12.62 -6.36 14.38
CA ILE A 435 13.26 -5.20 13.77
C ILE A 435 13.38 -4.10 14.84
N ASP A 436 14.55 -3.98 15.47
CA ASP A 436 14.78 -2.93 16.47
C ASP A 436 14.97 -1.56 15.79
N ARG A 437 15.82 -1.46 14.76
CA ARG A 437 15.97 -0.19 14.03
C ARG A 437 16.42 -0.27 12.56
N ILE A 438 15.48 0.07 11.67
CA ILE A 438 15.76 0.55 10.32
C ILE A 438 16.23 2.01 10.40
N SER A 439 17.30 2.40 9.70
CA SER A 439 17.71 3.80 9.58
C SER A 439 17.65 4.31 8.12
N GLY A 440 16.68 5.18 7.88
CA GLY A 440 16.43 5.83 6.60
C GLY A 440 15.61 7.11 6.80
N SER A 441 15.40 7.88 5.72
CA SER A 441 14.71 9.18 5.78
C SER A 441 13.38 9.23 5.01
N PHE A 442 13.09 8.18 4.23
CA PHE A 442 12.03 8.18 3.22
C PHE A 442 11.25 6.86 3.27
N ALA A 443 10.20 6.81 4.08
CA ALA A 443 9.20 5.75 3.99
C ALA A 443 8.21 6.10 2.86
N VAL A 444 8.20 5.30 1.80
CA VAL A 444 7.26 5.37 0.69
C VAL A 444 6.87 3.94 0.33
N GLU A 445 5.56 3.72 0.09
CA GLU A 445 4.95 2.42 -0.18
C GLU A 445 5.71 1.61 -1.25
N GLY A 446 5.70 0.29 -1.11
CA GLY A 446 6.41 -0.64 -2.00
C GLY A 446 7.91 -0.69 -1.75
N CYS A 447 8.42 0.18 -0.85
CA CYS A 447 9.81 0.31 -0.45
C CYS A 447 10.74 0.85 -1.55
N ARG A 448 10.24 1.80 -2.38
CA ARG A 448 10.97 2.36 -3.54
C ARG A 448 12.34 2.98 -3.24
N TYR A 449 12.60 3.42 -2.00
CA TYR A 449 13.86 4.06 -1.60
C TYR A 449 14.80 3.21 -0.73
N PHE A 450 14.27 2.24 0.00
CA PHE A 450 14.97 1.18 0.73
C PHE A 450 13.90 0.28 1.34
N GLY A 451 14.28 -0.93 1.76
CA GLY A 451 13.43 -1.76 2.61
C GLY A 451 14.15 -2.99 3.13
N VAL A 452 13.50 -3.62 4.10
CA VAL A 452 13.83 -4.98 4.55
C VAL A 452 12.63 -5.85 4.23
N GLU A 453 12.81 -6.88 3.41
CA GLU A 453 11.82 -7.92 3.14
C GLU A 453 12.14 -9.16 3.99
N ILE A 454 11.14 -9.71 4.68
CA ILE A 454 11.30 -10.89 5.54
C ILE A 454 10.28 -11.95 5.10
N ASN A 455 10.79 -13.09 4.66
CA ASN A 455 9.98 -14.18 4.12
C ASN A 455 9.51 -15.13 5.23
N THR A 456 8.75 -14.66 6.22
CA THR A 456 8.22 -15.52 7.31
C THR A 456 6.96 -16.30 6.94
N GLN A 457 6.30 -15.95 5.84
CA GLN A 457 5.03 -16.56 5.40
C GLN A 457 5.19 -18.03 5.01
N LYS A 458 4.09 -18.80 5.10
CA LYS A 458 4.10 -20.22 4.69
C LYS A 458 4.38 -20.41 3.20
N ASP A 459 3.99 -19.44 2.37
CA ASP A 459 4.20 -19.45 0.92
C ASP A 459 5.48 -18.70 0.55
N GLN A 460 6.60 -19.42 0.55
CA GLN A 460 7.92 -18.91 0.18
C GLN A 460 8.06 -18.52 -1.31
N LEU A 461 6.99 -18.65 -2.11
CA LEU A 461 6.98 -18.24 -3.52
C LEU A 461 6.49 -16.80 -3.69
N ALA A 462 5.64 -16.32 -2.77
CA ALA A 462 5.18 -14.94 -2.72
C ALA A 462 6.28 -13.99 -2.20
N THR A 463 6.18 -12.71 -2.55
CA THR A 463 6.95 -11.64 -1.87
C THR A 463 6.73 -11.68 -0.35
N GLY A 464 7.79 -11.50 0.43
CA GLY A 464 7.72 -11.41 1.90
C GLY A 464 7.15 -10.09 2.42
N TYR A 465 7.00 -10.00 3.74
CA TYR A 465 6.58 -8.77 4.40
C TYR A 465 7.69 -7.73 4.35
N ARG A 466 7.36 -6.50 3.91
CA ARG A 466 8.32 -5.40 3.82
C ARG A 466 8.17 -4.38 4.94
N PHE A 467 9.30 -3.80 5.36
CA PHE A 467 9.36 -2.86 6.47
C PHE A 467 10.21 -1.62 6.15
N LEU A 468 9.68 -0.45 6.55
CA LEU A 468 10.28 0.87 6.33
C LEU A 468 10.69 1.60 7.62
N SER A 469 10.28 1.10 8.77
CA SER A 469 10.57 1.71 10.08
C SER A 469 10.77 0.64 11.17
N ALA A 470 11.23 1.12 12.34
CA ALA A 470 11.46 0.32 13.54
C ALA A 470 10.16 -0.21 14.18
N PHE A 471 10.30 -1.20 15.08
CA PHE A 471 9.24 -1.76 15.93
C PHE A 471 8.23 -2.69 15.24
N PHE A 472 8.73 -3.76 14.61
CA PHE A 472 7.93 -4.93 14.24
C PHE A 472 8.55 -6.23 14.75
N GLU A 473 7.71 -7.13 15.25
CA GLU A 473 8.06 -8.51 15.66
C GLU A 473 7.30 -9.49 14.76
N VAL A 474 8.03 -10.44 14.16
CA VAL A 474 7.49 -11.37 13.15
C VAL A 474 7.98 -12.79 13.43
N LEU A 475 7.08 -13.76 13.34
CA LEU A 475 7.34 -15.17 13.61
C LEU A 475 7.35 -15.98 12.31
N GLY A 476 8.50 -16.56 11.94
CA GLY A 476 8.69 -17.41 10.76
C GLY A 476 8.77 -18.89 11.11
N MET A 477 7.97 -19.71 10.44
CA MET A 477 8.01 -21.18 10.59
C MET A 477 8.84 -21.80 9.45
N GLY A 478 10.05 -22.27 9.77
CA GLY A 478 10.91 -22.97 8.82
C GLY A 478 12.32 -23.21 9.38
N GLU A 479 13.06 -24.10 8.76
CA GLU A 479 14.47 -24.37 9.05
C GLU A 479 15.41 -23.33 8.43
N VAL A 480 14.91 -22.56 7.44
CA VAL A 480 15.60 -21.45 6.79
C VAL A 480 14.61 -20.30 6.62
N LEU A 481 15.02 -19.09 7.00
CA LEU A 481 14.27 -17.85 6.84
C LEU A 481 15.08 -16.85 6.01
N GLY A 482 14.49 -16.37 4.91
CA GLY A 482 15.06 -15.31 4.07
C GLY A 482 14.83 -13.92 4.67
N VAL A 483 15.90 -13.13 4.76
CA VAL A 483 15.86 -11.68 5.02
C VAL A 483 16.60 -10.97 3.88
N THR A 484 15.94 -10.04 3.21
CA THR A 484 16.46 -9.37 2.01
C THR A 484 16.45 -7.86 2.21
N ASP A 485 17.63 -7.28 2.38
CA ASP A 485 17.82 -5.83 2.43
C ASP A 485 18.01 -5.28 1.02
N PHE A 486 17.37 -4.17 0.68
CA PHE A 486 17.55 -3.54 -0.62
C PHE A 486 17.51 -2.01 -0.55
N VAL A 487 18.24 -1.38 -1.48
CA VAL A 487 18.31 0.07 -1.65
C VAL A 487 18.64 0.39 -3.11
N PRO A 488 18.10 1.45 -3.74
CA PRO A 488 18.60 1.92 -5.03
C PRO A 488 20.10 2.25 -4.93
N ARG A 489 20.88 1.99 -5.98
CA ARG A 489 22.35 2.19 -5.96
C ARG A 489 22.82 3.64 -5.77
N LYS A 490 21.90 4.58 -5.57
CA LYS A 490 22.15 5.92 -5.03
C LYS A 490 20.96 6.41 -4.20
N THR A 491 21.16 6.52 -2.89
CA THR A 491 20.42 7.47 -2.05
C THR A 491 21.02 8.88 -2.22
N ARG A 492 20.21 9.94 -2.10
CA ARG A 492 20.74 11.32 -1.91
C ARG A 492 21.11 11.60 -0.45
N THR A 493 20.77 10.69 0.46
CA THR A 493 21.10 10.70 1.88
C THR A 493 22.31 9.81 2.20
N SER A 494 22.79 9.92 3.43
CA SER A 494 23.78 9.02 4.05
C SER A 494 23.49 7.53 3.80
N PRO A 495 24.52 6.65 3.82
CA PRO A 495 24.32 5.21 3.66
C PRO A 495 23.27 4.68 4.64
N PHE A 496 22.44 3.77 4.14
CA PHE A 496 21.41 3.10 4.93
C PHE A 496 22.09 2.06 5.82
N SER A 497 21.79 2.07 7.12
CA SER A 497 22.17 0.98 8.02
C SER A 497 20.96 0.40 8.74
N LEU A 498 20.77 -0.89 8.56
CA LEU A 498 19.89 -1.71 9.39
C LEU A 498 20.66 -2.03 10.67
N ASN A 499 20.52 -1.15 11.65
CA ASN A 499 21.17 -1.29 12.95
C ASN A 499 20.26 -2.12 13.84
N GLN A 500 20.54 -3.42 13.91
CA GLN A 500 19.86 -4.40 14.77
C GLN A 500 18.49 -4.85 14.23
N THR A 501 18.54 -5.98 13.54
CA THR A 501 17.46 -6.97 13.56
C THR A 501 17.87 -8.05 14.56
N GLU A 502 17.11 -8.20 15.65
CA GLU A 502 17.30 -9.28 16.62
C GLU A 502 16.60 -10.56 16.13
N PHE A 503 17.25 -11.72 16.24
CA PHE A 503 16.64 -13.01 15.86
C PHE A 503 16.96 -14.12 16.86
N ARG A 504 16.03 -15.07 17.04
CA ARG A 504 16.22 -16.28 17.86
C ARG A 504 15.43 -17.47 17.31
N SER A 505 15.73 -18.67 17.81
CA SER A 505 15.09 -19.95 17.48
C SER A 505 14.48 -20.57 18.74
N SER A 506 13.14 -20.65 18.80
CA SER A 506 12.41 -21.33 19.87
C SER A 506 11.98 -22.75 19.46
N ARG A 507 11.84 -23.68 20.41
CA ARG A 507 11.30 -25.03 20.11
C ARG A 507 9.78 -24.98 20.00
N THR A 508 9.21 -25.67 19.01
CA THR A 508 7.76 -25.92 18.99
C THR A 508 7.37 -26.83 20.16
N VAL A 509 6.66 -26.28 21.14
CA VAL A 509 6.05 -27.05 22.24
C VAL A 509 4.68 -27.53 21.78
N GLU A 510 4.49 -28.84 21.66
CA GLU A 510 3.15 -29.38 21.44
C GLU A 510 2.21 -28.99 22.59
N LYS A 511 1.05 -28.43 22.23
CA LYS A 511 -0.09 -28.18 23.13
C LYS A 511 0.24 -27.35 24.37
N HIS A 512 0.42 -26.05 24.19
CA HIS A 512 -0.37 -25.16 25.05
C HIS A 512 -1.84 -25.26 24.64
N LYS A 513 -2.73 -25.46 25.64
CA LYS A 513 -4.16 -25.22 25.45
C LYS A 513 -4.35 -23.77 24.97
N PRO A 514 -5.37 -23.46 24.14
CA PRO A 514 -5.75 -22.09 23.89
C PRO A 514 -6.27 -21.46 25.20
N THR A 515 -5.38 -20.82 25.95
CA THR A 515 -5.77 -19.75 26.88
C THR A 515 -6.51 -18.70 26.05
N SER A 516 -7.77 -18.46 26.41
CA SER A 516 -8.71 -17.69 25.61
C SER A 516 -8.17 -16.31 25.21
N GLN A 517 -8.54 -15.88 23.99
CA GLN A 517 -8.28 -14.56 23.39
C GLN A 517 -6.94 -14.40 22.65
N SER A 518 -6.86 -14.99 21.46
CA SER A 518 -6.34 -14.28 20.28
C SER A 518 -7.04 -14.78 19.01
N SER A 519 -8.25 -14.28 18.78
CA SER A 519 -9.06 -14.54 17.57
C SER A 519 -9.54 -13.24 16.93
N THR A 520 -8.66 -12.22 16.95
CA THR A 520 -8.90 -10.89 16.37
C THR A 520 -9.20 -10.95 14.86
N ALA A 521 -8.66 -11.95 14.17
CA ALA A 521 -8.94 -12.25 12.75
C ALA A 521 -10.38 -12.72 12.44
N THR A 522 -11.29 -12.80 13.42
CA THR A 522 -12.68 -13.24 13.19
C THR A 522 -13.75 -12.36 13.86
N VAL A 523 -13.39 -11.58 14.89
CA VAL A 523 -14.37 -10.73 15.61
C VAL A 523 -14.76 -9.48 14.80
N MET A 524 -13.79 -8.82 14.14
CA MET A 524 -14.03 -7.62 13.32
C MET A 524 -15.14 -7.83 12.27
N ALA A 525 -15.14 -8.98 11.59
CA ALA A 525 -16.09 -9.29 10.52
C ALA A 525 -17.52 -9.57 11.02
N HIS A 526 -17.70 -9.95 12.29
CA HIS A 526 -19.00 -10.41 12.79
C HIS A 526 -19.81 -9.33 13.53
N GLU A 527 -19.17 -8.33 14.14
CA GLU A 527 -19.90 -7.26 14.85
C GLU A 527 -20.55 -6.24 13.92
N MET A 528 -19.91 -5.88 12.80
CA MET A 528 -20.52 -4.95 11.83
C MET A 528 -21.86 -5.44 11.26
N ASN A 529 -22.02 -6.76 11.07
CA ASN A 529 -23.28 -7.36 10.62
C ASN A 529 -24.35 -7.50 11.71
N ARG A 530 -24.06 -7.18 12.98
CA ARG A 530 -25.02 -7.32 14.09
C ARG A 530 -25.66 -6.00 14.52
N VAL A 531 -24.98 -4.87 14.32
CA VAL A 531 -25.50 -3.52 14.62
C VAL A 531 -26.70 -3.16 13.71
N GLY A 532 -26.77 -3.71 12.51
CA GLY A 532 -27.85 -3.44 11.53
C GLY A 532 -29.20 -4.13 11.78
N LYS A 533 -29.39 -4.91 12.86
CA LYS A 533 -30.59 -5.79 12.99
C LYS A 533 -31.30 -5.81 14.36
N LEU A 534 -31.07 -4.81 15.22
CA LEU A 534 -31.83 -4.63 16.49
C LEU A 534 -32.29 -3.18 16.73
N ILE A 535 -32.77 -2.52 15.67
CA ILE A 535 -33.76 -1.44 15.82
C ILE A 535 -35.11 -2.04 15.43
N GLY A 536 -35.85 -2.51 16.44
CA GLY A 536 -37.22 -3.00 16.34
C GLY A 536 -38.03 -2.41 17.50
N ASP A 537 -39.25 -1.99 17.23
CA ASP A 537 -40.00 -1.02 18.02
C ASP A 537 -40.22 -1.40 19.50
N LYS A 538 -40.02 -0.42 20.39
CA LYS A 538 -41.08 0.10 21.30
C LYS A 538 -40.63 1.29 22.14
N ASP A 539 -41.50 2.28 22.24
CA ASP A 539 -41.39 3.38 23.20
C ASP A 539 -41.70 2.90 24.63
N LEU A 540 -40.91 3.34 25.61
CA LEU A 540 -41.32 3.43 27.01
C LEU A 540 -40.74 4.71 27.62
N VAL A 541 -41.63 5.60 28.07
CA VAL A 541 -41.30 6.85 28.76
C VAL A 541 -41.90 6.79 30.17
N THR A 542 -41.08 7.03 31.20
CA THR A 542 -41.54 7.27 32.57
C THR A 542 -40.83 8.47 33.19
N ASP A 543 -41.47 9.09 34.17
CA ASP A 543 -41.30 10.48 34.57
C ASP A 543 -40.16 10.74 35.58
N GLY A 544 -39.37 11.78 35.32
CA GLY A 544 -38.24 12.16 36.15
C GLY A 544 -38.64 12.91 37.42
N LYS A 545 -38.77 12.19 38.55
CA LYS A 545 -38.67 12.75 39.91
C LYS A 545 -37.68 11.94 40.76
N PRO A 546 -36.78 12.58 41.53
CA PRO A 546 -35.71 11.86 42.23
C PRO A 546 -36.19 11.22 43.54
N GLY A 547 -35.92 9.93 43.71
CA GLY A 547 -35.87 9.27 45.02
C GLY A 547 -34.62 9.66 45.82
N PRO A 548 -34.58 9.38 47.14
CA PRO A 548 -33.52 9.84 48.02
C PRO A 548 -32.20 9.08 47.82
N LYS A 549 -31.08 9.72 48.20
CA LYS A 549 -29.74 9.12 48.19
C LYS A 549 -29.67 7.90 49.12
N VAL A 550 -29.18 6.78 48.60
CA VAL A 550 -28.65 5.66 49.39
C VAL A 550 -27.19 5.45 49.03
N THR A 551 -26.35 5.23 50.05
CA THR A 551 -24.93 4.89 49.88
C THR A 551 -24.76 3.49 49.31
N THR A 552 -24.09 3.35 48.17
CA THR A 552 -23.77 2.05 47.56
C THR A 552 -22.26 1.84 47.42
N PRO A 553 -21.75 0.57 47.44
CA PRO A 553 -20.32 0.30 47.53
C PRO A 553 -19.56 0.50 46.20
N ARG A 554 -18.22 0.42 46.27
CA ARG A 554 -17.33 0.36 45.10
C ARG A 554 -17.75 -0.83 44.21
N PRO A 555 -18.00 -0.63 42.90
CA PRO A 555 -18.51 -1.69 42.04
C PRO A 555 -17.49 -2.82 41.88
N THR A 556 -17.89 -4.04 42.19
CA THR A 556 -17.17 -5.26 41.81
C THR A 556 -17.40 -5.58 40.34
N LEU A 557 -16.36 -6.05 39.66
CA LEU A 557 -16.46 -6.47 38.26
C LEU A 557 -17.42 -7.67 38.10
N PRO A 558 -18.17 -7.76 36.99
CA PRO A 558 -18.96 -8.95 36.68
C PRO A 558 -18.13 -10.24 36.67
N PRO A 559 -18.67 -11.39 37.13
CA PRO A 559 -17.94 -12.65 37.14
C PRO A 559 -17.36 -12.99 35.76
N GLY A 560 -16.04 -13.22 35.72
CA GLY A 560 -15.29 -13.51 34.48
C GLY A 560 -14.66 -12.30 33.79
N GLN A 561 -15.00 -11.06 34.16
CA GLN A 561 -14.30 -9.87 33.67
C GLN A 561 -13.05 -9.56 34.53
N LYS A 562 -11.97 -9.15 33.86
CA LYS A 562 -10.75 -8.67 34.50
C LYS A 562 -10.46 -7.22 34.09
N CYS A 563 -9.90 -6.44 35.01
CA CYS A 563 -9.29 -5.16 34.66
C CYS A 563 -7.83 -5.42 34.26
N GLU A 564 -7.55 -5.40 32.95
CA GLU A 564 -6.22 -5.59 32.36
C GLU A 564 -5.93 -4.42 31.41
N ASP A 565 -4.66 -4.04 31.28
CA ASP A 565 -4.24 -2.95 30.40
C ASP A 565 -4.19 -3.41 28.93
N SER A 566 -4.39 -2.49 27.99
CA SER A 566 -4.17 -2.76 26.57
C SER A 566 -2.68 -3.04 26.31
N VAL A 567 -2.37 -3.84 25.28
CA VAL A 567 -0.99 -4.02 24.78
C VAL A 567 -0.32 -2.70 24.36
N ALA A 568 -1.10 -1.66 24.05
CA ALA A 568 -0.61 -0.30 23.79
C ALA A 568 -0.26 0.50 25.07
N CYS A 569 -0.35 -0.08 26.26
CA CYS A 569 -0.15 0.62 27.52
C CYS A 569 1.33 0.86 27.86
N SER A 570 1.65 2.06 28.33
CA SER A 570 2.98 2.40 28.85
C SER A 570 2.89 3.38 30.03
N GLN A 571 3.91 3.39 30.89
CA GLN A 571 3.96 4.21 32.11
C GLN A 571 3.80 5.73 31.87
N ASN A 572 4.05 6.18 30.64
CA ASN A 572 3.91 7.59 30.24
C ASN A 572 2.47 7.98 29.90
N ILE A 573 1.58 7.04 29.55
CA ILE A 573 0.18 7.33 29.19
C ILE A 573 -0.58 7.94 30.36
N CYS A 574 -0.45 7.39 31.57
CA CYS A 574 -1.11 7.91 32.76
C CYS A 574 -0.69 9.36 33.07
N LYS A 575 0.60 9.67 32.87
CA LYS A 575 1.22 10.99 33.12
C LYS A 575 1.00 11.99 31.97
N SER A 576 0.59 11.53 30.78
CA SER A 576 0.34 12.39 29.61
C SER A 576 -0.70 13.47 29.90
N LYS A 577 -0.42 14.71 29.52
CA LYS A 577 -1.39 15.82 29.57
C LYS A 577 -2.18 16.00 28.26
N VAL A 578 -1.89 15.17 27.25
CA VAL A 578 -2.49 15.24 25.90
C VAL A 578 -3.63 14.23 25.74
N LEU A 579 -3.54 13.06 26.39
CA LEU A 579 -4.56 12.02 26.31
C LEU A 579 -5.73 12.29 27.27
N SER A 580 -6.96 12.10 26.78
CA SER A 580 -8.21 12.20 27.56
C SER A 580 -8.29 11.13 28.65
N LYS A 581 -9.22 11.28 29.61
CA LYS A 581 -9.43 10.26 30.64
C LYS A 581 -9.97 8.97 30.01
N GLU A 582 -10.87 9.09 29.05
CA GLU A 582 -11.46 8.01 28.27
C GLU A 582 -10.37 7.22 27.54
N ASN A 583 -9.43 7.89 26.85
CA ASN A 583 -8.33 7.20 26.14
C ASN A 583 -7.39 6.51 27.14
N LYS A 584 -7.05 7.15 28.27
CA LYS A 584 -6.24 6.49 29.31
C LYS A 584 -6.95 5.31 29.97
N MET A 585 -8.29 5.32 30.03
CA MET A 585 -9.10 4.23 30.56
C MET A 585 -9.32 3.10 29.55
N GLY A 586 -9.28 3.38 28.24
CA GLY A 586 -9.26 2.35 27.19
C GLY A 586 -7.87 1.72 26.98
N MET A 587 -6.80 2.50 27.15
CA MET A 587 -5.42 2.02 26.96
C MET A 587 -4.80 1.44 28.23
N CYS A 588 -4.97 2.09 29.38
CA CYS A 588 -4.29 1.77 30.64
C CYS A 588 -5.23 1.80 31.87
N PRO A 589 -6.39 1.10 31.86
CA PRO A 589 -7.34 1.12 32.98
C PRO A 589 -6.73 0.67 34.32
N LYS A 590 -5.78 -0.27 34.31
CA LYS A 590 -5.16 -0.84 35.50
C LYS A 590 -3.92 -0.04 35.92
N LEU A 591 -3.01 0.24 34.99
CA LEU A 591 -1.80 1.03 35.26
C LEU A 591 -2.12 2.48 35.69
N CYS A 592 -3.24 3.06 35.24
CA CYS A 592 -3.66 4.40 35.63
C CYS A 592 -4.66 4.46 36.79
N GLY A 593 -5.02 3.31 37.40
CA GLY A 593 -5.92 3.27 38.56
C GLY A 593 -7.37 3.66 38.28
N PHE A 594 -7.92 3.21 37.15
CA PHE A 594 -9.35 3.35 36.81
C PHE A 594 -10.19 2.11 37.11
N CYS A 595 -9.57 1.02 37.60
CA CYS A 595 -10.25 -0.11 38.27
C CYS A 595 -10.70 0.28 39.69
#